data_AF-A0A957P9Z2-F1
#
_entry.id   AF-A0A957P9Z2-F1
#
_cell.length_a   1.000
_cell.length_b   1.000
_cell.length_c   1.000
_cell.angle_alpha   90.00
_cell.angle_beta   90.00
_cell.angle_gamma   90.00
#
_symmetry.space_group_name_H-M   'P 1'
#
loop_
_entity.id
_entity.type
_entity.pdbx_description
1 polymer ?
#
loop_
_entity_poly.entity_id
_entity_poly.type
_entity_poly.pdbx_seq_one_letter_code
_entity_poly.pdbx_strand_id
1 'polypeptide(L)'
;MKHLSFKSAAHVVMLAFAVASLDNVHRFFAHAGHDGLAAWALAGALGAALVTLSIMLTHIDRDTDRRAWGMMAGAAVAVGVLSGSLQASTYAETLQPLTAVLLGFGVPLVGEVLLALAVSAYEKSQARAAYRNVG
;
A
#
# COMPACT_ATOMS: atom_id res chain seq x y z
N MET A 1 23.54 4.98 17.54
CA MET A 1 22.16 4.66 17.13
C MET A 1 22.10 4.74 15.62
N LYS A 2 21.92 3.62 14.91
CA LYS A 2 21.78 3.62 13.44
C LYS A 2 20.58 4.50 13.08
N HIS A 3 20.81 5.60 12.36
CA HIS A 3 19.73 6.47 11.92
C HIS A 3 18.75 5.65 11.07
N LEU A 4 17.48 5.59 11.48
CA LEU A 4 16.40 5.09 10.64
C LEU A 4 16.41 5.89 9.34
N SER A 5 16.61 5.23 8.20
CA SER A 5 16.46 5.91 6.92
C SER A 5 14.97 6.22 6.71
N PHE A 6 14.68 7.33 6.01
CA PHE A 6 13.31 7.70 5.66
C PHE A 6 12.56 6.56 4.97
N LYS A 7 13.25 5.81 4.11
CA LYS A 7 12.73 4.61 3.44
C LYS A 7 12.31 3.52 4.42
N SER A 8 13.17 3.20 5.39
CA SER A 8 12.84 2.21 6.43
C SER A 8 11.63 2.64 7.26
N ALA A 9 11.54 3.92 7.62
CA ALA A 9 10.37 4.45 8.34
C ALA A 9 9.09 4.32 7.50
N ALA A 10 9.13 4.66 6.20
CA ALA A 10 7.98 4.53 5.33
C ALA A 10 7.53 3.06 5.15
N HIS A 11 8.46 2.11 5.00
CA HIS A 11 8.10 0.69 4.92
C HIS A 11 7.42 0.19 6.20
N VAL A 12 7.85 0.65 7.38
CA VAL A 12 7.20 0.32 8.66
C VAL A 12 5.77 0.87 8.69
N VAL A 13 5.56 2.09 8.19
CA VAL A 13 4.22 2.68 8.10
C VAL A 13 3.32 1.89 7.14
N MET A 14 3.83 1.50 5.96
CA MET A 14 3.08 0.65 5.02
C MET A 14 2.66 -0.67 5.67
N LEU A 15 3.58 -1.33 6.38
CA LEU A 15 3.30 -2.58 7.07
C LEU A 15 2.24 -2.40 8.16
N ALA A 16 2.28 -1.28 8.91
CA ALA A 16 1.29 -0.99 9.93
C ALA A 16 -0.13 -0.80 9.34
N PHE A 17 -0.25 -0.10 8.20
CA PHE A 17 -1.51 0.02 7.48
C PHE A 17 -2.00 -1.33 6.95
N ALA A 18 -1.11 -2.13 6.37
CA ALA A 18 -1.46 -3.47 5.89
C ALA A 18 -2.01 -4.35 7.02
N VAL A 19 -1.34 -4.36 8.19
CA VAL A 19 -1.80 -5.09 9.38
C VAL A 19 -3.15 -4.56 9.87
N ALA A 20 -3.35 -3.25 9.90
CA ALA A 20 -4.63 -2.64 10.29
C ALA A 20 -5.77 -3.04 9.33
N SER A 21 -5.49 -3.19 8.04
CA SER A 21 -6.46 -3.63 7.04
C SER A 21 -6.82 -5.10 7.11
N LEU A 22 -5.97 -5.96 7.71
CA LEU A 22 -6.19 -7.41 7.69
C LEU A 22 -7.51 -7.81 8.33
N ASP A 23 -7.89 -7.21 9.47
CA ASP A 23 -9.13 -7.59 10.16
C ASP A 23 -10.37 -7.31 9.31
N ASN A 24 -10.45 -6.15 8.65
CA ASN A 24 -11.58 -5.83 7.79
C ASN A 24 -11.65 -6.74 6.55
N VAL A 25 -10.52 -7.03 5.91
CA VAL A 25 -10.49 -7.92 4.75
C VAL A 25 -10.82 -9.36 5.18
N HIS A 26 -10.33 -9.81 6.34
CA HIS A 26 -10.70 -11.10 6.93
C HIS A 26 -12.21 -11.17 7.19
N ARG A 27 -12.79 -10.14 7.83
CA ARG A 27 -14.24 -10.08 8.09
C ARG A 27 -15.04 -10.16 6.80
N PHE A 28 -14.61 -9.48 5.73
CA PHE A 28 -15.27 -9.59 4.43
C PHE A 28 -15.31 -11.04 3.96
N PHE A 29 -14.16 -11.74 3.93
CA PHE A 29 -14.10 -13.12 3.46
C PHE A 29 -14.85 -14.09 4.38
N ALA A 30 -14.83 -13.87 5.69
CA ALA A 30 -15.60 -14.66 6.65
C ALA A 30 -17.11 -14.51 6.40
N HIS A 31 -17.60 -13.29 6.17
CA HIS A 31 -19.01 -13.04 5.81
C HIS A 31 -19.37 -13.63 4.44
N ALA A 32 -18.42 -13.72 3.51
CA ALA A 32 -18.59 -14.37 2.22
C ALA A 32 -18.63 -15.92 2.31
N GLY A 33 -18.49 -16.50 3.50
CA GLY A 33 -18.64 -17.94 3.73
C GLY A 33 -17.33 -18.72 3.70
N HIS A 34 -16.17 -18.06 3.65
CA HIS A 34 -14.89 -18.73 3.84
C HIS A 34 -14.70 -19.14 5.30
N ASP A 35 -14.08 -20.30 5.54
CA ASP A 35 -13.67 -20.67 6.89
C ASP A 35 -12.60 -19.69 7.43
N GLY A 36 -12.44 -19.63 8.75
CA GLY A 36 -11.57 -18.65 9.38
C GLY A 36 -10.11 -18.70 8.91
N LEU A 37 -9.58 -19.89 8.63
CA LEU A 37 -8.21 -20.03 8.14
C LEU A 37 -8.10 -19.47 6.70
N ALA A 38 -9.03 -19.85 5.82
CA ALA A 38 -9.05 -19.35 4.45
C ALA A 38 -9.23 -17.83 4.39
N ALA A 39 -10.12 -17.26 5.23
CA ALA A 39 -10.32 -15.82 5.31
C ALA A 39 -9.05 -15.07 5.74
N TRP A 40 -8.33 -15.57 6.75
CA TRP A 40 -7.05 -14.99 7.17
C TRP A 40 -5.96 -15.14 6.11
N ALA A 41 -5.90 -16.29 5.43
CA ALA A 41 -4.94 -16.52 4.35
C ALA A 41 -5.17 -15.56 3.17
N LEU A 42 -6.43 -15.35 2.78
CA LEU A 42 -6.79 -14.40 1.71
C LEU A 42 -6.51 -12.95 2.10
N ALA A 43 -6.85 -12.55 3.33
CA ALA A 43 -6.52 -11.22 3.86
C ALA A 43 -5.00 -10.99 3.90
N GLY A 44 -4.26 -11.96 4.41
CA GLY A 44 -2.80 -11.94 4.48
C GLY A 44 -2.16 -11.86 3.09
N ALA A 45 -2.64 -12.65 2.13
CA ALA A 45 -2.16 -12.62 0.75
C ALA A 45 -2.40 -11.26 0.09
N LEU A 46 -3.58 -10.66 0.29
CA LEU A 46 -3.89 -9.35 -0.27
C LEU A 46 -3.03 -8.24 0.33
N GLY A 47 -2.88 -8.21 1.64
CA GLY A 47 -2.00 -7.25 2.33
C GLY A 47 -0.54 -7.43 1.94
N ALA A 48 -0.03 -8.66 1.92
CA ALA A 48 1.35 -8.95 1.51
C ALA A 48 1.62 -8.56 0.05
N ALA A 49 0.67 -8.79 -0.85
CA ALA A 49 0.78 -8.37 -2.25
C ALA A 49 0.90 -6.85 -2.36
N LEU A 50 0.06 -6.09 -1.64
CA LEU A 50 0.07 -4.64 -1.69
C LEU A 50 1.37 -4.05 -1.11
N VAL A 51 1.80 -4.51 0.06
CA VAL A 51 3.08 -4.12 0.67
C VAL A 51 4.25 -4.44 -0.27
N THR A 52 4.27 -5.63 -0.86
CA THR A 52 5.36 -6.05 -1.77
C THR A 52 5.42 -5.15 -2.99
N LEU A 53 4.28 -4.90 -3.65
CA LEU A 53 4.20 -4.01 -4.81
C LEU A 53 4.61 -2.58 -4.46
N SER A 54 4.17 -2.06 -3.32
CA SER A 54 4.55 -0.74 -2.82
C SER A 54 6.05 -0.63 -2.55
N ILE A 55 6.66 -1.62 -1.90
CA ILE A 55 8.11 -1.66 -1.67
C ILE A 55 8.86 -1.73 -3.01
N MET A 56 8.46 -2.61 -3.93
CA MET A 56 9.08 -2.71 -5.26
C MET A 56 9.01 -1.38 -6.02
N LEU A 57 7.88 -0.67 -5.94
CA LEU A 57 7.69 0.63 -6.58
C LEU A 57 8.68 1.70 -6.07
N THR A 58 9.12 1.62 -4.82
CA THR A 58 10.16 2.52 -4.29
C THR A 58 11.54 2.29 -4.91
N HIS A 59 11.80 1.13 -5.53
CA HIS A 59 13.11 0.75 -6.07
C HIS A 59 13.23 0.96 -7.59
N ILE A 60 12.12 1.16 -8.31
CA ILE A 60 12.16 1.36 -9.76
C ILE A 60 12.39 2.83 -10.08
N ASP A 61 13.41 3.13 -10.88
CA ASP A 61 13.56 4.46 -11.45
C ASP A 61 12.56 4.67 -12.60
N ARG A 62 11.72 5.69 -12.47
CA ARG A 62 10.68 6.04 -13.44
C ARG A 62 11.32 6.58 -14.73
N ASP A 63 12.44 7.28 -14.62
CA ASP A 63 13.08 7.91 -15.77
C ASP A 63 13.99 6.94 -16.52
N THR A 64 14.44 5.88 -15.84
CA THR A 64 15.21 4.79 -16.45
C THR A 64 14.31 3.68 -17.02
N ASP A 65 13.29 3.25 -16.27
CA ASP A 65 12.37 2.19 -16.69
C ASP A 65 10.90 2.56 -16.43
N ARG A 66 10.38 3.42 -17.30
CA ARG A 66 9.00 3.90 -17.24
C ARG A 66 7.97 2.79 -17.41
N ARG A 67 8.30 1.73 -18.16
CA ARG A 67 7.38 0.61 -18.41
C ARG A 67 7.22 -0.24 -17.15
N ALA A 68 8.32 -0.68 -16.54
CA ALA A 68 8.25 -1.45 -15.30
C ALA A 68 7.61 -0.61 -14.17
N TRP A 69 7.97 0.67 -14.06
CA TRP A 69 7.36 1.57 -13.09
C TRP A 69 5.84 1.68 -13.28
N GLY A 70 5.39 1.86 -14.52
CA GLY A 70 3.96 1.96 -14.84
C GLY A 70 3.20 0.66 -14.57
N MET A 71 3.79 -0.49 -14.87
CA MET A 71 3.19 -1.80 -14.57
C MET A 71 3.06 -2.02 -13.06
N MET A 72 4.10 -1.71 -12.27
CA MET A 72 4.06 -1.87 -10.82
C MET A 72 3.10 -0.88 -10.16
N ALA A 73 3.09 0.39 -10.59
CA ALA A 73 2.13 1.38 -10.10
C ALA A 73 0.69 0.97 -10.42
N GLY A 74 0.44 0.49 -11.65
CA GLY A 74 -0.87 -0.01 -12.06
C GLY A 74 -1.32 -1.23 -11.24
N ALA A 75 -0.42 -2.19 -11.00
CA ALA A 75 -0.71 -3.34 -10.16
C ALA A 75 -0.99 -2.93 -8.70
N ALA A 76 -0.18 -2.04 -8.12
CA ALA A 76 -0.39 -1.53 -6.76
C ALA A 76 -1.73 -0.80 -6.62
N VAL A 77 -2.09 0.04 -7.59
CA VAL A 77 -3.39 0.72 -7.63
C VAL A 77 -4.54 -0.29 -7.76
N ALA A 78 -4.43 -1.29 -8.65
CA ALA A 78 -5.47 -2.29 -8.83
C ALA A 78 -5.70 -3.11 -7.55
N VAL A 79 -4.62 -3.56 -6.91
CA VAL A 79 -4.68 -4.28 -5.62
C VAL A 79 -5.22 -3.37 -4.51
N GLY A 80 -4.79 -2.10 -4.47
CA GLY A 80 -5.29 -1.12 -3.51
C GLY A 80 -6.77 -0.79 -3.67
N VAL A 81 -7.27 -0.73 -4.92
CA VAL A 81 -8.71 -0.54 -5.21
C VAL A 81 -9.50 -1.78 -4.80
N LEU A 82 -8.99 -2.99 -5.07
CA LEU A 82 -9.62 -4.23 -4.61
C LEU A 82 -9.70 -4.26 -3.09
N SER A 83 -8.56 -4.11 -2.40
CA SER A 83 -8.49 -4.03 -0.94
C SER A 83 -9.41 -2.97 -0.37
N GLY A 84 -9.42 -1.78 -0.98
CA GLY A 84 -10.26 -0.68 -0.52
C GLY A 84 -11.75 -0.91 -0.70
N SER A 85 -12.14 -1.62 -1.76
CA SER A 85 -13.53 -2.01 -1.99
C SER A 85 -14.01 -3.01 -0.94
N LEU A 86 -13.19 -4.00 -0.58
CA LEU A 86 -13.49 -4.98 0.47
C LEU A 86 -13.56 -4.34 1.86
N GLN A 87 -12.68 -3.38 2.14
CA GLN A 87 -12.70 -2.64 3.40
C GLN A 87 -13.90 -1.69 3.45
N ALA A 88 -14.24 -1.01 2.36
CA ALA A 88 -15.38 -0.10 2.30
C ALA A 88 -16.72 -0.83 2.50
N SER A 89 -16.89 -2.03 1.93
CA SER A 89 -18.10 -2.83 2.16
C SER A 89 -18.23 -3.24 3.63
N THR A 90 -17.14 -3.66 4.26
CA THR A 90 -17.11 -4.01 5.69
C THR A 90 -17.37 -2.78 6.57
N TYR A 91 -16.78 -1.63 6.26
CA TYR A 91 -17.03 -0.39 7.01
C TYR A 91 -18.48 0.10 6.86
N ALA A 92 -19.11 -0.13 5.71
CA ALA A 92 -20.50 0.29 5.47
C ALA A 92 -21.52 -0.43 6.38
N GLU A 93 -21.12 -1.52 7.05
CA GLU A 93 -21.95 -2.19 8.06
C GLU A 93 -22.11 -1.35 9.34
N THR A 94 -21.17 -0.44 9.61
CA THR A 94 -21.11 0.29 10.90
C THR A 94 -20.98 1.81 10.74
N LEU A 95 -20.57 2.30 9.58
CA LEU A 95 -20.30 3.71 9.32
C LEU A 95 -21.20 4.26 8.21
N GLN A 96 -21.35 5.59 8.18
CA GLN A 96 -22.02 6.26 7.06
C GLN A 96 -21.27 6.03 5.74
N PRO A 97 -21.98 5.99 4.59
CA PRO A 97 -21.39 5.59 3.31
C PRO A 97 -20.13 6.36 2.91
N LEU A 98 -20.12 7.68 3.12
CA LEU A 98 -18.96 8.50 2.78
C LEU A 98 -17.73 8.12 3.62
N THR A 99 -17.90 7.96 4.93
CA THR A 99 -16.81 7.58 5.84
C THR A 99 -16.31 6.16 5.54
N ALA A 100 -17.21 5.24 5.22
CA ALA A 100 -16.86 3.88 4.84
C ALA A 100 -16.00 3.83 3.57
N VAL A 101 -16.38 4.60 2.54
CA VAL A 101 -15.59 4.74 1.30
C VAL A 101 -14.24 5.41 1.59
N LEU A 102 -14.22 6.51 2.34
CA LEU A 102 -12.99 7.24 2.64
C LEU A 102 -11.99 6.38 3.41
N LEU A 103 -12.43 5.64 4.43
CA LEU A 103 -11.55 4.75 5.19
C LEU A 103 -11.17 3.51 4.38
N GLY A 104 -12.15 2.90 3.69
CA GLY A 104 -11.93 1.71 2.88
C GLY A 104 -10.84 1.92 1.85
N PHE A 105 -10.95 2.95 1.01
CA PHE A 105 -9.92 3.25 0.00
C PHE A 105 -8.72 4.01 0.55
N GLY A 106 -8.93 4.89 1.54
CA GLY A 106 -7.89 5.75 2.06
C GLY A 106 -6.76 4.97 2.71
N VAL A 107 -7.08 3.94 3.50
CA VAL A 107 -6.07 3.11 4.17
C VAL A 107 -5.08 2.47 3.18
N PRO A 108 -5.50 1.65 2.21
CA PRO A 108 -4.58 1.00 1.29
C PRO A 108 -3.98 1.96 0.25
N LEU A 109 -4.77 2.89 -0.31
CA LEU A 109 -4.25 3.77 -1.37
C LEU A 109 -3.32 4.84 -0.82
N VAL A 110 -3.64 5.45 0.33
CA VAL A 110 -2.78 6.50 0.92
C VAL A 110 -1.63 5.87 1.69
N GLY A 111 -1.94 4.92 2.57
CA GLY A 111 -0.98 4.31 3.49
C GLY A 111 0.09 3.48 2.80
N GLU A 112 -0.23 2.87 1.65
CA GLU A 112 0.70 1.99 0.95
C GLU A 112 1.10 2.54 -0.42
N VAL A 113 0.15 2.86 -1.30
CA VAL A 113 0.47 3.22 -2.70
C VAL A 113 1.03 4.64 -2.83
N LEU A 114 0.32 5.65 -2.32
CA LEU A 114 0.77 7.04 -2.41
C LEU A 114 2.02 7.28 -1.58
N LEU A 115 2.13 6.64 -0.40
CA LEU A 115 3.36 6.69 0.40
C LEU A 115 4.55 6.11 -0.36
N ALA A 116 4.39 4.99 -1.07
CA ALA A 116 5.46 4.41 -1.88
C ALA A 116 5.89 5.33 -3.03
N LEU A 117 4.92 5.93 -3.71
CA LEU A 117 5.17 6.92 -4.76
C LEU A 117 5.92 8.14 -4.21
N ALA A 118 5.51 8.66 -3.04
CA ALA A 118 6.15 9.79 -2.38
C ALA A 118 7.60 9.48 -1.99
N VAL A 119 7.86 8.30 -1.42
CA VAL A 119 9.21 7.83 -1.08
C VAL A 119 10.08 7.72 -2.33
N SER A 120 9.57 7.06 -3.38
CA SER A 120 10.27 6.91 -4.66
C SER A 120 10.67 8.27 -5.24
N ALA A 121 9.77 9.25 -5.19
CA ALA A 121 10.03 10.60 -5.69
C ALA A 121 11.05 11.36 -4.82
N TYR A 122 10.94 11.23 -3.49
CA TYR A 122 11.84 11.90 -2.54
C TYR A 122 13.28 11.37 -2.66
N GLU A 123 13.49 10.05 -2.71
CA GLU A 123 14.83 9.46 -2.84
C GLU A 123 15.53 9.94 -4.12
N LYS A 124 14.79 10.00 -5.24
CA LYS A 124 15.32 10.47 -6.52
C LYS A 124 15.66 11.96 -6.49
N SER A 125 14.83 12.77 -5.85
CA SER A 125 15.11 14.20 -5.68
C SER A 125 16.41 14.42 -4.91
N GLN A 126 16.61 13.68 -3.81
CA GLN A 126 17.82 13.76 -3.00
C GLN A 126 19.06 13.28 -3.75
N ALA A 127 18.95 12.17 -4.50
CA ALA A 127 20.05 11.68 -5.33
C ALA A 127 20.49 12.72 -6.38
N ARG A 128 19.54 13.36 -7.08
CA ARG A 128 19.83 14.42 -8.06
C ARG A 128 20.48 15.64 -7.43
N ALA A 129 20.02 16.07 -6.26
CA ALA A 129 20.61 17.18 -5.54
C ALA A 129 22.06 16.88 -5.14
N ALA A 130 22.35 15.66 -4.70
CA ALA A 130 23.72 15.24 -4.38
C ALA A 130 24.65 15.33 -5.60
N TYR A 131 24.22 14.86 -6.78
CA TYR A 131 25.03 14.96 -8.01
C TYR A 131 25.28 16.41 -8.45
N ARG A 132 24.30 17.30 -8.31
CA ARG A 132 24.44 18.73 -8.66
C ARG A 132 25.40 19.51 -7.75
N ASN A 133 25.63 19.04 -6.54
CA ASN A 133 26.53 19.70 -5.59
C ASN A 133 27.99 19.21 -5.72
N VAL A 134 28.24 18.18 -6.54
CA VAL A 134 29.58 17.58 -6.75
C VAL A 134 30.15 17.93 -8.14
N GLY A 135 29.31 18.34 -9.10
CA GLY A 135 29.72 18.82 -10.42
C GLY A 135 29.69 20.33 -10.52
#